data_AF-A0A1G7AAY6-F1
#
_entry.id   AF-A0A1G7AAY6-F1
#
_cell.length_a   1.000
_cell.length_b   1.000
_cell.length_c   1.000
_cell.angle_alpha   90.00
_cell.angle_beta   90.00
_cell.angle_gamma   90.00
#
_symmetry.space_group_name_H-M   'P 1'
#
loop_
_entity.id
_entity.type
_entity.pdbx_description
1 polymer ?
#
loop_
_entity_poly.entity_id
_entity_poly.type
_entity_poly.pdbx_seq_one_letter_code
_entity_poly.pdbx_strand_id
1 'polypeptide(L)'
;MEPLIQADEHFEAVVVDDYAPRRGDVIVFQDPGGWLGPDSDDGLLVKRVIGLPGDTIVCCDEVGRLSVNGEPLDESGYIEMSAIDCAGPMTGNCAWSSGPVSDDGLFVMGDNRNASADSTLHLCTATDEGCDPDRAYVPIELVRAVVED
;
A
#
# COMPACT_ATOMS: atom_id res chain seq x y z
N MET A 1 -10.52 1.52 -4.07
CA MET A 1 -10.21 0.91 -2.75
C MET A 1 -11.34 -0.03 -2.38
N GLU A 2 -11.82 -0.81 -3.34
CA GLU A 2 -12.95 -1.71 -3.12
C GLU A 2 -12.53 -2.86 -2.19
N PRO A 3 -13.42 -3.36 -1.32
CA PRO A 3 -14.84 -3.00 -1.22
C PRO A 3 -15.12 -1.73 -0.40
N LEU A 4 -14.13 -1.18 0.31
CA LEU A 4 -14.32 -0.04 1.21
C LEU A 4 -14.79 1.24 0.49
N ILE A 5 -14.14 1.58 -0.62
CA ILE A 5 -14.49 2.76 -1.44
C ILE A 5 -14.59 2.34 -2.90
N GLN A 6 -15.78 2.47 -3.47
CA GLN A 6 -16.12 2.20 -4.86
C GLN A 6 -15.73 3.36 -5.78
N ALA A 7 -15.65 3.07 -7.08
CA ALA A 7 -15.49 4.12 -8.09
C ALA A 7 -16.66 5.13 -8.00
N ASP A 8 -16.34 6.42 -8.11
CA ASP A 8 -17.28 7.54 -8.02
C ASP A 8 -18.00 7.70 -6.67
N GLU A 9 -17.58 6.96 -5.62
CA GLU A 9 -18.08 7.12 -4.26
C GLU A 9 -17.43 8.33 -3.56
N HIS A 10 -18.23 9.02 -2.74
CA HIS A 10 -17.74 10.05 -1.84
C HIS A 10 -17.51 9.45 -0.45
N PHE A 11 -16.38 9.81 0.18
CA PHE A 11 -16.01 9.37 1.52
C PHE A 11 -15.59 10.58 2.38
N GLU A 12 -15.65 10.41 3.69
CA GLU A 12 -15.18 11.41 4.65
C GLU A 12 -13.72 11.13 5.02
N ALA A 13 -12.92 12.19 5.13
CA ALA A 13 -11.52 12.09 5.51
C ALA A 13 -11.11 13.30 6.34
N VAL A 14 -10.31 13.06 7.36
CA VAL A 14 -9.75 14.10 8.24
C VAL A 14 -8.43 14.56 7.66
N VAL A 15 -8.34 15.84 7.29
CA VAL A 15 -7.08 16.46 6.89
C VAL A 15 -6.14 16.51 8.09
N VAL A 16 -4.88 16.11 7.87
CA VAL A 16 -3.86 16.01 8.92
C VAL A 16 -2.62 16.80 8.55
N ASP A 17 -2.07 17.54 9.51
CA ASP A 17 -0.80 18.27 9.37
C ASP A 17 0.39 17.45 9.93
N ASP A 18 0.19 16.80 11.08
CA ASP A 18 1.17 15.93 11.74
C ASP A 18 0.63 14.50 11.81
N TYR A 19 0.69 13.78 10.69
CA TYR A 19 0.22 12.41 10.62
C TYR A 19 1.11 11.47 11.44
N ALA A 20 0.52 10.80 12.43
CA ALA A 20 1.17 9.73 13.19
C ALA A 20 0.71 8.37 12.63
N PRO A 21 1.53 7.67 11.84
CA PRO A 21 1.05 6.52 11.06
C PRO A 21 0.67 5.34 11.93
N ARG A 22 -0.45 4.69 11.58
CA ARG A 22 -0.82 3.39 12.14
C ARG A 22 -1.04 2.39 11.02
N ARG A 23 -0.61 1.16 11.25
CA ARG A 23 -0.91 0.06 10.33
C ARG A 23 -2.44 -0.09 10.23
N GLY A 24 -2.94 -0.20 9.01
CA GLY A 24 -4.36 -0.29 8.73
C GLY A 24 -5.04 1.04 8.44
N ASP A 25 -4.42 2.19 8.73
CA ASP A 25 -4.98 3.49 8.33
C ASP A 25 -5.18 3.52 6.80
N VAL A 26 -6.32 4.04 6.36
CA VAL A 26 -6.56 4.34 4.94
C VAL A 26 -6.27 5.82 4.73
N ILE A 27 -5.29 6.12 3.90
CA ILE A 27 -4.74 7.46 3.76
C ILE A 27 -4.95 8.01 2.36
N VAL A 28 -5.19 9.31 2.30
CA VAL A 28 -5.07 10.13 1.10
C VAL A 28 -3.68 10.75 1.11
N PHE A 29 -2.89 10.54 0.05
CA PHE A 29 -1.53 11.07 -0.05
C PHE A 29 -1.24 11.59 -1.45
N GLN A 30 -0.29 12.54 -1.54
CA GLN A 30 0.23 13.03 -2.81
C GLN A 30 1.14 11.98 -3.46
N ASP A 31 1.04 11.80 -4.77
CA ASP A 31 1.96 10.98 -5.57
C ASP A 31 3.43 11.29 -5.21
N PRO A 32 4.20 10.30 -4.72
CA PRO A 32 5.61 10.47 -4.41
C PRO A 32 6.50 10.66 -5.65
N GLY A 33 5.93 10.48 -6.85
CA GLY A 33 6.56 10.71 -8.12
C GLY A 33 6.62 9.45 -8.97
N GLY A 34 5.88 9.47 -10.08
CA GLY A 34 5.91 8.38 -11.06
C GLY A 34 5.05 7.18 -10.66
N TRP A 35 4.14 7.34 -9.71
CA TRP A 35 3.05 6.39 -9.48
C TRP A 35 1.86 6.70 -10.39
N LEU A 36 1.62 7.97 -10.68
CA LEU A 36 0.58 8.41 -11.60
C LEU A 36 1.15 8.81 -12.97
N GLY A 37 0.31 8.69 -13.99
CA GLY A 37 0.59 9.18 -15.33
C GLY A 37 0.45 10.71 -15.41
N PRO A 38 0.92 11.34 -16.50
CA PRO A 38 0.93 12.80 -16.66
C PRO A 38 -0.47 13.44 -16.67
N ASP A 39 -1.52 12.65 -16.88
CA ASP A 39 -2.90 13.10 -17.00
C ASP A 39 -3.69 13.01 -15.67
N SER A 40 -3.03 12.76 -14.52
CA SER A 40 -3.72 12.76 -13.22
C SER A 40 -3.98 14.18 -12.73
N ASP A 41 -5.25 14.53 -12.51
CA ASP A 41 -5.69 15.92 -12.28
C ASP A 41 -5.27 16.51 -10.92
N ASP A 42 -5.25 15.72 -9.83
CA ASP A 42 -4.92 16.17 -8.47
C ASP A 42 -3.64 15.56 -7.90
N GLY A 43 -3.14 14.50 -8.54
CA GLY A 43 -1.98 13.74 -8.09
C GLY A 43 -2.20 13.05 -6.75
N LEU A 44 -3.45 12.83 -6.31
CA LEU A 44 -3.75 12.18 -5.04
C LEU A 44 -4.07 10.70 -5.25
N LEU A 45 -3.70 9.89 -4.27
CA LEU A 45 -4.05 8.47 -4.20
C LEU A 45 -4.65 8.13 -2.84
N VAL A 46 -5.47 7.09 -2.82
CA VAL A 46 -6.01 6.50 -1.58
C VAL A 46 -5.56 5.05 -1.48
N LYS A 47 -4.86 4.70 -0.39
CA LYS A 47 -4.35 3.35 -0.11
C LYS A 47 -4.37 3.05 1.38
N ARG A 48 -4.29 1.77 1.75
CA ARG A 48 -4.14 1.32 3.13
C ARG A 48 -2.68 1.18 3.51
N VAL A 49 -2.30 1.65 4.69
CA VAL A 49 -0.96 1.46 5.26
C VAL A 49 -0.80 -0.01 5.69
N ILE A 50 0.09 -0.72 5.01
CA ILE A 50 0.44 -2.11 5.31
C ILE A 50 1.75 -2.21 6.09
N GLY A 51 2.72 -1.33 5.84
CA GLY A 51 4.03 -1.29 6.52
C GLY A 51 4.39 0.10 7.04
N LEU A 52 4.95 0.12 8.25
CA LEU A 52 5.47 1.29 8.97
C LEU A 52 7.00 1.32 8.88
N PRO A 53 7.65 2.44 9.24
CA PRO A 53 9.10 2.53 9.34
C PRO A 53 9.74 1.34 10.06
N GLY A 54 10.75 0.74 9.43
CA GLY A 54 11.48 -0.43 9.93
C GLY A 54 10.81 -1.79 9.68
N ASP A 55 9.57 -1.83 9.21
CA ASP A 55 8.89 -3.11 8.96
C ASP A 55 9.51 -3.89 7.80
N THR A 56 9.51 -5.22 7.92
CA THR A 56 9.70 -6.15 6.81
C THR A 56 8.37 -6.81 6.45
N ILE A 57 7.95 -6.68 5.20
CA ILE A 57 6.71 -7.25 4.66
C ILE A 57 7.08 -8.42 3.76
N VAL A 58 6.45 -9.57 3.96
CA VAL A 58 6.65 -10.74 3.10
C VAL A 58 5.29 -11.28 2.66
N CYS A 59 5.13 -11.41 1.35
CA CYS A 59 4.09 -12.24 0.78
C CYS A 59 4.68 -13.60 0.41
N CYS A 60 4.02 -14.70 0.72
CA CYS A 60 2.86 -14.86 1.59
C CYS A 60 3.01 -16.20 2.32
N ASP A 61 2.25 -16.39 3.40
CA ASP A 61 2.19 -17.70 4.07
C ASP A 61 1.46 -18.77 3.23
N GLU A 62 1.37 -20.00 3.73
CA GLU A 62 0.78 -21.14 3.01
C GLU A 62 -0.69 -20.96 2.63
N VAL A 63 -1.39 -20.01 3.27
CA VAL A 63 -2.79 -19.68 2.98
C VAL A 63 -2.93 -18.31 2.31
N GLY A 64 -1.83 -17.76 1.80
CA GLY A 64 -1.82 -16.56 0.97
C GLY A 64 -1.86 -15.24 1.74
N ARG A 65 -1.60 -15.21 3.05
CA ARG A 65 -1.60 -13.97 3.84
C ARG A 65 -0.25 -13.27 3.80
N LEU A 66 -0.27 -11.94 3.83
CA LEU A 66 0.92 -11.16 4.12
C LEU A 66 1.39 -11.42 5.55
N SER A 67 2.69 -11.32 5.77
CA SER A 67 3.28 -11.22 7.10
C SER A 67 4.05 -9.93 7.23
N VAL A 68 4.01 -9.34 8.43
CA VAL A 68 4.82 -8.18 8.79
C VAL A 68 5.68 -8.56 9.99
N ASN A 69 7.00 -8.43 9.85
CA ASN A 69 7.98 -8.84 10.85
C ASN A 69 7.83 -10.30 11.29
N GLY A 70 7.40 -11.16 10.36
CA GLY A 70 7.17 -12.60 10.59
C GLY A 70 5.79 -12.95 11.15
N GLU A 71 4.98 -11.97 11.54
CA GLU A 71 3.63 -12.20 12.05
C GLU A 71 2.60 -12.06 10.91
N PRO A 72 1.73 -13.06 10.68
CA PRO A 72 0.67 -12.95 9.68
C PRO A 72 -0.25 -11.77 9.97
N LEU A 73 -0.53 -10.97 8.94
CA LEU A 73 -1.45 -9.85 9.03
C LEU A 73 -2.90 -10.35 8.92
N ASP A 74 -3.76 -9.88 9.82
CA ASP A 74 -5.21 -10.09 9.70
C ASP A 74 -5.80 -9.01 8.81
N GLU A 75 -6.23 -9.43 7.62
CA GLU A 75 -6.81 -8.56 6.60
C GLU A 75 -8.30 -8.91 6.34
N SER A 76 -8.86 -9.85 7.11
CA SER A 76 -10.19 -10.43 6.86
C SER A 76 -11.34 -9.42 6.91
N GLY A 77 -11.12 -8.24 7.50
CA GLY A 77 -12.09 -7.16 7.56
C GLY A 77 -12.13 -6.25 6.34
N TYR A 78 -11.14 -6.30 5.44
CA TYR A 78 -11.04 -5.35 4.32
C TYR A 78 -10.55 -5.94 3.00
N ILE A 79 -10.11 -7.20 2.96
CA ILE A 79 -9.83 -7.89 1.69
C ILE A 79 -10.73 -9.11 1.49
N GLU A 80 -11.13 -9.33 0.24
CA GLU A 80 -11.87 -10.50 -0.20
C GLU A 80 -10.92 -11.63 -0.58
N MET A 81 -10.31 -12.30 0.42
CA MET A 81 -9.36 -13.42 0.19
C MET A 81 -9.95 -14.56 -0.64
N SER A 82 -11.28 -14.77 -0.61
CA SER A 82 -11.90 -15.84 -1.39
C SER A 82 -11.84 -15.63 -2.92
N ALA A 83 -11.53 -14.41 -3.36
CA ALA A 83 -11.46 -14.02 -4.76
C ALA A 83 -10.02 -13.97 -5.31
N ILE A 84 -8.99 -14.25 -4.49
CA ILE A 84 -7.58 -14.15 -4.84
C ILE A 84 -6.78 -15.32 -4.28
N ASP A 85 -5.71 -15.74 -4.98
CA ASP A 85 -4.84 -16.84 -4.52
C ASP A 85 -3.93 -16.44 -3.35
N CYS A 86 -3.63 -15.15 -3.25
CA CYS A 86 -2.90 -14.54 -2.14
C CYS A 86 -3.19 -13.04 -2.07
N ALA A 87 -2.89 -12.45 -0.92
CA ALA A 87 -2.93 -11.01 -0.64
C ALA A 87 -1.82 -10.21 -1.34
N GLY A 88 -1.32 -10.72 -2.47
CA GLY A 88 -0.25 -10.15 -3.29
C GLY A 88 -0.72 -9.06 -4.26
N PRO A 89 0.20 -8.54 -5.08
CA PRO A 89 -0.05 -7.46 -6.04
C PRO A 89 -0.98 -7.85 -7.18
N MET A 90 -1.47 -6.83 -7.89
CA MET A 90 -2.24 -6.99 -9.12
C MET A 90 -1.50 -7.75 -10.23
N THR A 91 -0.18 -7.86 -10.15
CA THR A 91 0.64 -8.66 -11.08
C THR A 91 0.48 -10.16 -10.87
N GLY A 92 -0.16 -10.59 -9.78
CA GLY A 92 -0.44 -11.99 -9.45
C GLY A 92 0.74 -12.77 -8.89
N ASN A 93 1.89 -12.12 -8.66
CA ASN A 93 3.05 -12.76 -8.04
C ASN A 93 2.90 -12.79 -6.52
N CYS A 94 2.82 -13.97 -5.90
CA CYS A 94 2.77 -14.13 -4.45
C CYS A 94 4.14 -14.28 -3.78
N ALA A 95 5.23 -14.25 -4.54
CA ALA A 95 6.60 -14.39 -4.05
C ALA A 95 7.33 -13.05 -4.13
N TRP A 96 7.19 -12.24 -3.09
CA TRP A 96 7.88 -10.97 -2.95
C TRP A 96 8.04 -10.58 -1.49
N SER A 97 8.99 -9.68 -1.26
CA SER A 97 9.23 -9.07 0.04
C SER A 97 9.57 -7.61 -0.14
N SER A 98 9.24 -6.80 0.85
CA SER A 98 9.67 -5.42 0.97
C SER A 98 10.27 -5.18 2.35
N GLY A 99 11.18 -4.23 2.41
CA GLY A 99 11.71 -3.70 3.66
C GLY A 99 13.16 -4.07 3.97
N PRO A 100 13.71 -3.56 5.09
CA PRO A 100 13.03 -2.68 6.04
C PRO A 100 12.49 -1.40 5.39
N VAL A 101 11.24 -1.03 5.69
CA VAL A 101 10.66 0.25 5.20
C VAL A 101 11.50 1.39 5.74
N SER A 102 11.74 2.43 4.91
CA SER A 102 12.56 3.58 5.30
C SER A 102 12.00 4.29 6.56
N ASP A 103 12.88 4.98 7.30
CA ASP A 103 12.52 5.62 8.57
C ASP A 103 11.39 6.67 8.44
N ASP A 104 11.19 7.20 7.24
CA ASP A 104 10.23 8.22 6.86
C ASP A 104 9.14 7.72 5.89
N GLY A 105 9.15 6.42 5.58
CA GLY A 105 8.32 5.81 4.55
C GLY A 105 7.17 4.97 5.09
N LEU A 106 6.19 4.74 4.22
CA LEU A 106 5.06 3.83 4.43
C LEU A 106 4.97 2.88 3.24
N PHE A 107 4.79 1.59 3.52
CA PHE A 107 4.40 0.63 2.48
C PHE A 107 2.88 0.55 2.44
N VAL A 108 2.28 0.96 1.34
CA VAL A 108 0.82 1.04 1.16
C VAL A 108 0.32 0.09 0.08
N MET A 109 -0.85 -0.50 0.28
CA MET A 109 -1.51 -1.35 -0.71
C MET A 109 -2.98 -0.98 -0.86
N GLY A 110 -3.56 -1.26 -2.02
CA GLY A 110 -5.00 -1.18 -2.19
C GLY A 110 -5.72 -2.37 -1.58
N ASP A 111 -6.95 -2.15 -1.09
CA ASP A 111 -7.80 -3.24 -0.61
C ASP A 111 -8.22 -4.17 -1.75
N ASN A 112 -8.44 -3.62 -2.95
CA ASN A 112 -8.66 -4.39 -4.16
C ASN A 112 -7.32 -4.87 -4.74
N ARG A 113 -6.76 -5.93 -4.14
CA ARG A 113 -5.41 -6.45 -4.41
C ARG A 113 -5.13 -6.78 -5.87
N ASN A 114 -6.13 -7.30 -6.58
CA ASN A 114 -5.98 -7.68 -7.98
C ASN A 114 -6.03 -6.49 -8.97
N ALA A 115 -6.35 -5.28 -8.50
CA ALA A 115 -6.60 -4.11 -9.34
C ALA A 115 -5.98 -2.82 -8.78
N SER A 116 -4.98 -2.93 -7.92
CA SER A 116 -4.31 -1.78 -7.30
C SER A 116 -2.87 -1.64 -7.79
N ALA A 117 -2.60 -0.54 -8.51
CA ALA A 117 -1.24 -0.01 -8.63
C ALA A 117 -0.89 0.71 -7.31
N ASP A 118 0.09 0.16 -6.59
CA ASP A 118 0.53 0.61 -5.27
C ASP A 118 2.01 0.25 -5.05
N SER A 119 2.49 0.29 -3.81
CA SER A 119 3.90 0.06 -3.44
C SER A 119 4.50 -1.18 -4.10
N THR A 120 3.70 -2.23 -4.25
CA THR A 120 4.16 -3.50 -4.82
C THR A 120 4.57 -3.38 -6.30
N LEU A 121 3.99 -2.45 -7.06
CA LEU A 121 4.34 -2.19 -8.45
C LEU A 121 5.68 -1.44 -8.59
N HIS A 122 6.12 -0.81 -7.51
CA HIS A 122 7.33 0.00 -7.44
C HIS A 122 8.49 -0.71 -6.72
N LEU A 123 8.32 -1.99 -6.37
CA LEU A 123 9.38 -2.82 -5.83
C LEU A 123 10.49 -3.06 -6.86
N CYS A 124 11.73 -2.95 -6.40
CA CYS A 124 12.87 -3.41 -7.18
C CYS A 124 12.85 -4.93 -7.33
N THR A 125 13.12 -5.42 -8.54
CA THR A 125 13.41 -6.82 -8.79
C THR A 125 14.92 -7.07 -8.78
N ALA A 126 15.32 -8.34 -8.65
CA ALA A 126 16.73 -8.74 -8.64
C ALA A 126 17.48 -8.39 -9.94
N THR A 127 16.75 -8.06 -11.02
CA THR A 127 17.31 -7.72 -12.33
C THR A 127 17.35 -6.21 -12.60
N ASP A 128 16.82 -5.37 -11.72
CA ASP A 128 16.74 -3.93 -11.97
C ASP A 128 18.04 -3.23 -11.57
N GLU A 129 18.87 -2.92 -12.56
CA GLU A 129 20.07 -2.11 -12.35
C GLU A 129 19.71 -0.66 -12.01
N GLY A 130 20.21 -0.16 -10.87
CA GLY A 130 19.99 1.22 -10.44
C GLY A 130 18.59 1.53 -9.92
N CYS A 131 17.81 0.49 -9.60
CA CYS A 131 16.53 0.69 -8.92
C CYS A 131 16.73 1.23 -7.51
N ASP A 132 15.95 2.26 -7.18
CA ASP A 132 15.88 2.84 -5.85
C ASP A 132 14.73 2.16 -5.08
N PRO A 133 15.03 1.36 -4.03
CA PRO A 133 14.01 0.64 -3.28
C PRO A 133 13.04 1.56 -2.56
N ASP A 134 13.43 2.81 -2.27
CA ASP A 134 12.57 3.76 -1.57
C ASP A 134 11.42 4.28 -2.45
N ARG A 135 11.48 4.04 -3.78
CA ARG A 135 10.35 4.35 -4.68
C ARG A 135 9.09 3.53 -4.39
N ALA A 136 9.22 2.42 -3.68
CA ALA A 136 8.11 1.63 -3.20
C ALA A 136 7.45 2.22 -1.95
N TYR A 137 8.03 3.23 -1.31
CA TYR A 137 7.51 3.79 -0.07
C TYR A 137 6.93 5.18 -0.29
N VAL A 138 5.83 5.45 0.41
CA VAL A 138 5.21 6.77 0.47
C VAL A 138 5.83 7.53 1.64
N PRO A 139 6.52 8.67 1.42
CA PRO A 139 6.97 9.52 2.51
C PRO A 139 5.80 9.97 3.38
N ILE A 140 5.94 9.86 4.70
CA ILE A 140 4.91 10.22 5.68
C ILE A 140 4.46 11.69 5.48
N GLU A 141 5.38 12.57 5.09
CA GLU A 141 5.10 13.98 4.82
C GLU A 141 4.20 14.23 3.60
N LEU A 142 3.95 13.23 2.75
CA LEU A 142 3.02 13.34 1.62
C LEU A 142 1.58 12.98 1.98
N VAL A 143 1.35 12.46 3.19
CA VAL A 143 -0.01 12.20 3.68
C VAL A 143 -0.75 13.53 3.87
N ARG A 144 -2.01 13.56 3.42
CA ARG A 144 -2.87 14.75 3.43
C ARG A 144 -4.12 14.54 4.27
N ALA A 145 -4.66 13.33 4.28
CA ALA A 145 -5.82 12.99 5.08
C ALA A 145 -5.85 11.50 5.45
N VAL A 146 -6.63 11.18 6.48
CA VAL A 146 -6.96 9.81 6.87
C VAL A 146 -8.46 9.62 6.67
N VAL A 147 -8.87 8.57 5.96
CA VAL A 147 -10.28 8.23 5.74
C VAL A 147 -10.89 7.77 7.06
N GLU A 148 -12.09 8.25 7.37
CA GLU A 148 -12.85 7.83 8.54
C GLU A 148 -13.70 6.59 8.21
N ASP A 149 -13.89 5.70 9.20
CA ASP A 149 -14.82 4.57 9.12
C ASP A 149 -16.28 5.01 9.26
#